data_AF-A0A353R7M4-F1
#
_entry.id   AF-A0A353R7M4-F1
#
_cell.length_a   1.000
_cell.length_b   1.000
_cell.length_c   1.000
_cell.angle_alpha   90.00
_cell.angle_beta   90.00
_cell.angle_gamma   90.00
#
_symmetry.space_group_name_H-M   'P 1'
#
loop_
_entity.id
_entity.type
_entity.pdbx_description
1 polymer ?
#
loop_
_entity_poly.entity_id
_entity_poly.type
_entity_poly.pdbx_seq_one_letter_code
_entity_poly.pdbx_strand_id
1 'polypeptide(L)' 'MDSALKVNHGVQQPPEINPRAREIIKKKPGKSLAVPVYLEGIRKGDVSILAQSITLIESTLEEDRKKARELV' A
#
# COMPACT_ATOMS: atom_id res chain seq x y z
N MET A 1 -35.66 -43.56 8.89
CA MET A 1 -34.43 -43.22 8.13
C MET A 1 -33.98 -41.91 8.71
N ASP A 2 -33.25 -41.99 9.80
CA ASP A 2 -33.02 -40.86 10.68
C ASP A 2 -31.55 -40.48 10.53
N SER A 3 -31.34 -39.36 9.83
CA SER A 3 -30.03 -38.89 9.44
C SER A 3 -29.17 -38.61 10.68
N ALA A 4 -28.10 -39.40 10.86
CA ALA A 4 -27.14 -39.32 11.96
C ALA A 4 -26.20 -38.09 11.89
N LEU A 5 -26.59 -37.04 11.16
CA LEU A 5 -25.75 -35.90 10.87
C LEU A 5 -25.97 -34.77 11.89
N LYS A 6 -25.00 -34.59 12.80
CA LYS A 6 -24.99 -33.46 13.73
C LYS A 6 -24.46 -32.21 13.01
N VAL A 7 -25.35 -31.25 12.72
CA VAL A 7 -24.98 -29.96 12.13
C VAL A 7 -24.62 -28.97 13.23
N ASN A 8 -23.42 -28.38 13.16
CA ASN A 8 -23.00 -27.31 14.08
C ASN A 8 -23.42 -25.94 13.53
N HIS A 9 -23.83 -25.02 14.41
CA HIS A 9 -24.11 -23.65 14.02
C HIS A 9 -22.82 -22.94 13.56
N GLY A 10 -22.92 -22.18 12.47
CA GLY A 10 -21.85 -21.33 12.00
C GLY A 10 -21.53 -20.20 12.98
N VAL A 11 -20.32 -19.65 12.88
CA VAL A 11 -19.92 -18.44 13.60
C VAL A 11 -20.28 -17.20 12.79
N GLN A 12 -20.41 -16.05 13.46
CA GLN A 12 -20.62 -14.78 12.78
C GLN A 12 -19.43 -14.47 11.85
N GLN A 13 -19.73 -14.01 10.63
CA GLN A 13 -18.70 -13.64 9.68
C GLN A 13 -17.87 -12.47 10.24
N PRO A 14 -16.54 -12.55 10.24
CA PRO A 14 -15.71 -11.43 10.61
C PRO A 14 -15.91 -10.26 9.64
N PRO A 15 -15.58 -9.02 10.05
CA PRO A 15 -15.66 -7.88 9.16
C PRO A 15 -14.79 -8.09 7.92
N GLU A 16 -15.31 -7.72 6.75
CA GLU A 16 -14.60 -7.83 5.47
C GLU A 16 -13.29 -7.03 5.46
N ILE A 17 -13.28 -5.92 6.20
CA ILE A 17 -12.10 -5.07 6.39
C ILE A 17 -11.65 -5.20 7.83
N ASN A 18 -10.34 -5.44 8.03
CA ASN A 18 -9.75 -5.46 9.35
C ASN A 18 -10.01 -4.11 10.07
N PRO A 19 -10.67 -4.10 11.25
CA PRO A 19 -10.97 -2.87 11.99
C PRO A 19 -9.71 -2.05 12.34
N ARG A 20 -8.56 -2.72 12.44
CA ARG A 20 -7.25 -2.11 12.72
C ARG A 20 -6.47 -1.72 11.46
N ALA A 21 -7.02 -1.89 10.26
CA ALA A 21 -6.32 -1.61 9.00
C ALA A 21 -5.72 -0.19 8.98
N ARG A 22 -6.49 0.81 9.43
CA ARG A 22 -6.04 2.21 9.47
C ARG A 22 -4.84 2.41 10.40
N GLU A 23 -4.81 1.74 11.55
CA GLU A 23 -3.69 1.82 12.49
C GLU A 23 -2.44 1.15 11.91
N ILE A 24 -2.61 0.00 11.26
CA ILE A 24 -1.51 -0.73 10.61
C ILE A 24 -0.90 0.10 9.48
N ILE A 25 -1.74 0.72 8.64
CA ILE A 25 -1.30 1.57 7.53
C ILE A 25 -0.58 2.81 8.08
N LYS A 26 -1.13 3.49 9.10
CA LYS A 26 -0.48 4.64 9.73
C LYS A 26 0.86 4.29 10.38
N LYS A 27 0.98 3.09 10.97
CA LYS A 27 2.23 2.59 11.60
C LYS A 27 3.31 2.23 10.59
N LYS A 28 2.97 2.08 9.31
CA LYS A 28 3.95 2.06 8.23
C LYS A 28 4.08 3.49 7.71
N PRO A 29 4.98 4.33 8.26
CA PRO A 29 5.32 5.55 7.56
C PRO A 29 5.80 5.12 6.18
N GLY A 30 5.10 5.53 5.13
CA GLY A 30 5.61 5.40 3.77
C GLY A 30 6.98 6.03 3.80
N LYS A 31 8.04 5.24 3.57
CA LYS A 31 9.40 5.78 3.57
C LYS A 31 9.43 6.80 2.45
N SER A 32 9.39 8.08 2.77
CA SER A 32 9.57 9.15 1.81
C SER A 32 11.02 9.07 1.34
N LEU A 33 11.27 8.37 0.23
CA LEU A 33 12.61 8.14 -0.30
C LEU A 33 13.22 9.45 -0.77
N ALA A 34 14.50 9.71 -0.53
CA ALA A 34 15.15 10.88 -1.11
C ALA A 34 15.16 10.79 -2.65
N VAL A 35 15.12 11.94 -3.33
CA VAL A 35 15.13 12.02 -4.80
C VAL A 35 16.26 11.21 -5.46
N PRO A 36 17.51 11.24 -4.94
CA PRO A 36 18.59 10.44 -5.50
C PRO A 36 18.31 8.93 -5.51
N VAL A 37 17.55 8.42 -4.54
CA VAL A 37 17.20 7.00 -4.45
C VAL A 37 16.26 6.60 -5.58
N TYR A 38 15.31 7.47 -5.93
CA TYR A 38 14.44 7.25 -7.09
C TYR A 38 15.26 7.20 -8.38
N LEU A 39 16.14 8.18 -8.60
CA LEU A 39 16.98 8.26 -9.79
C LEU A 39 17.91 7.04 -9.94
N GLU A 40 18.53 6.62 -8.85
CA GLU A 40 19.41 5.45 -8.85
C GLU A 40 18.64 4.15 -9.13
N GLY A 41 17.48 3.95 -8.48
CA GLY A 41 16.65 2.77 -8.72
C GLY A 41 16.15 2.68 -10.15
N ILE A 42 15.70 3.81 -10.74
CA ILE A 42 15.30 3.87 -12.15
C ILE A 42 16.47 3.49 -13.06
N ARG A 43 17.66 4.05 -12.83
CA ARG A 43 18.87 3.72 -13.63
C ARG A 43 19.27 2.25 -13.53
N LYS A 44 19.00 1.61 -12.39
CA LYS A 44 19.24 0.18 -12.15
C LYS A 44 18.14 -0.73 -12.71
N GLY A 45 17.05 -0.17 -13.24
CA GLY A 45 15.92 -0.94 -13.74
C GLY A 45 14.98 -1.47 -12.65
N ASP A 46 15.00 -0.89 -11.44
CA ASP A 46 14.05 -1.25 -10.38
C ASP A 46 12.65 -0.71 -10.73
N VAL A 47 11.79 -1.62 -11.19
CA VAL A 47 10.40 -1.33 -11.56
C VAL A 47 9.53 -0.87 -10.40
N SER A 48 9.83 -1.28 -9.16
CA SER A 48 9.08 -0.83 -7.98
C SER A 48 9.40 0.61 -7.62
N ILE A 49 10.67 1.02 -7.78
CA ILE A 49 11.08 2.43 -7.63
C ILE A 49 10.50 3.28 -8.75
N LEU A 50 10.52 2.80 -10.00
CA LEU A 50 9.91 3.47 -11.13
C LEU A 50 8.41 3.73 -10.90
N ALA A 51 7.65 2.71 -10.48
CA ALA A 51 6.22 2.86 -10.19
C ALA A 51 5.95 3.91 -9.10
N GLN A 52 6.75 3.92 -8.03
CA GLN A 52 6.64 4.94 -6.98
C GLN A 52 6.97 6.35 -7.49
N SER A 53 7.95 6.50 -8.39
CA SER A 53 8.27 7.79 -9.03
C SER A 53 7.13 8.29 -9.90
N ILE A 54 6.45 7.42 -10.64
CA ILE A 54 5.26 7.77 -11.42
C ILE A 54 4.15 8.25 -10.50
N THR A 55 3.84 7.50 -9.42
CA THR A 55 2.85 7.91 -8.42
C THR A 55 3.20 9.26 -7.79
N LEU A 56 4.48 9.52 -7.50
CA LEU A 56 4.94 10.80 -6.95
C LEU A 56 4.69 11.96 -7.92
N ILE A 57 4.93 11.75 -9.22
CA ILE A 57 4.69 12.75 -10.29
C ILE A 57 3.18 12.99 -10.49
N GLU A 58 2.36 11.95 -10.40
CA GLU A 58 0.90 12.01 -10.58
C GLU A 58 0.14 12.57 -9.37
N SER A 59 0.80 12.67 -8.21
CA SER A 59 0.17 13.08 -6.96
C SER A 59 -0.36 14.52 -7.00
N THR A 60 -1.56 14.71 -6.43
CA THR A 60 -2.20 16.01 -6.23
C THR A 60 -1.84 16.66 -4.89
N LEU A 61 -0.97 16.05 -4.09
CA LEU A 61 -0.46 16.64 -2.85
C LEU A 61 0.64 17.68 -3.15
N GLU A 62 0.64 18.81 -2.44
CA GLU A 62 1.62 19.88 -2.67
C GLU A 62 3.06 19.45 -2.35
N GLU A 63 3.24 18.68 -1.28
CA GLU A 63 4.54 18.16 -0.84
C GLU A 63 5.15 17.22 -1.88
N ASP A 64 4.32 16.33 -2.44
CA ASP A 64 4.74 15.41 -3.50
C ASP A 64 5.15 16.17 -4.77
N ARG A 65 4.37 17.18 -5.18
CA ARG A 65 4.72 18.02 -6.34
C ARG A 65 6.03 18.78 -6.16
N LYS A 66 6.33 19.27 -4.95
CA LYS A 66 7.61 19.94 -4.65
C LYS A 66 8.77 18.99 -4.88
N LYS A 67 8.63 17.75 -4.41
CA LYS A 67 9.64 16.70 -4.57
C LYS A 67 9.75 16.18 -6.01
N ALA A 68 8.63 16.05 -6.71
CA ALA A 68 8.58 15.63 -8.11
C ALA A 68 9.33 16.59 -9.04
N ARG A 69 9.38 17.89 -8.72
CA ARG A 69 10.16 18.88 -9.48
C ARG A 69 11.68 18.66 -9.45
N GLU A 70 12.19 17.88 -8.51
CA GLU A 70 13.62 17.53 -8.49
C GLU A 70 13.92 16.29 -9.35
N LEU A 71 12.89 15.56 -9.81
CA LEU A 71 13.02 14.39 -10.68
C LEU A 71 13.04 14.75 -12.18
N VAL A 72 12.47 15.89 -12.58
CA VAL A 72 12.29 16.34 -13.97
C VAL A 72 12.82 17.76 -14.17
#